data_AF-A0A8H3BRN5-F1
#
_entry.id   AF-A0A8H3BRN5-F1
#
_cell.length_a   1.000
_cell.length_b   1.000
_cell.length_c   1.000
_cell.angle_alpha   90.00
_cell.angle_beta   90.00
_cell.angle_gamma   90.00
#
_symmetry.space_group_name_H-M   'P 1'
#
loop_
_entity.id
_entity.type
_entity.pdbx_description
1 polymer ?
#
loop_
_entity_poly.entity_id
_entity_poly.type
_entity_poly.pdbx_seq_one_letter_code
_entity_poly.pdbx_strand_id
1 'polypeptide(L)'
;MATVNDELDRFREQWRQEIKERTTGDHSSSTHQPSSSSAPSSPPRPRTRQSPIDIYAEAVEREQRGELDQALDLYRRAFRLDPNVDRAYQHRNAFQALTLAPVNPSPSQPPKPEPIHVAATSTHSIRTLISAFPPASELAFSPEDEHQPVLIARVPDELLLHVLKMLDVPSIERFALVCRRARVLTVDPDLWRDFVTLTYIPPQIPTTVPLSEFITRFDYDMRRLYIELPRVRLDGVYIAVCH
;
A
#
# COMPACT_ATOMS: atom_id res chain seq x y z
N MET A 1 46.35 22.18 19.06
CA MET A 1 44.88 22.29 18.97
C MET A 1 44.35 20.96 18.46
N ALA A 2 43.92 20.08 19.37
CA ALA A 2 43.31 18.80 18.98
C ALA A 2 41.96 19.09 18.33
N THR A 3 41.71 18.50 17.16
CA THR A 3 40.48 18.74 16.40
C THR A 3 39.34 17.95 17.04
N VAL A 4 38.11 18.46 16.92
CA VAL A 4 36.85 17.87 17.46
C VAL A 4 36.70 16.37 17.13
N ASN A 5 37.35 15.90 16.08
CA ASN A 5 37.36 14.49 15.69
C ASN A 5 38.10 13.59 16.69
N ASP A 6 39.15 14.09 17.32
CA ASP A 6 39.96 13.37 18.31
C ASP A 6 39.20 13.16 19.62
N GLU A 7 38.30 14.08 19.97
CA GLU A 7 37.40 13.96 21.13
C GLU A 7 36.28 12.94 20.88
N LEU A 8 35.74 12.90 19.67
CA LEU A 8 34.72 11.91 19.28
C LEU A 8 35.26 10.49 19.25
N ASP A 9 36.50 10.31 18.79
CA ASP A 9 37.12 8.98 18.74
C ASP A 9 37.46 8.46 20.14
N ARG A 10 37.93 9.33 21.03
CA ARG A 10 38.09 8.99 22.47
C ARG A 10 36.76 8.64 23.12
N PHE A 11 35.69 9.38 22.82
CA PHE A 11 34.36 9.08 23.34
C PHE A 11 33.84 7.72 22.85
N ARG A 12 34.04 7.40 21.56
CA ARG A 12 33.67 6.09 20.98
C ARG A 12 34.46 4.94 21.60
N GLU A 13 35.72 5.17 21.98
CA GLU A 13 36.55 4.17 22.67
C GLU A 13 36.09 3.94 24.10
N GLN A 14 35.81 5.00 24.84
CA GLN A 14 35.28 4.93 26.21
C GLN A 14 33.93 4.21 26.27
N TRP A 15 33.00 4.54 25.36
CA TRP A 15 31.69 3.89 25.31
C TRP A 15 31.78 2.39 24.95
N ARG A 16 32.70 2.01 24.06
CA ARG A 16 32.94 0.60 23.72
C ARG A 16 33.55 -0.19 24.89
N GLN A 17 34.35 0.46 25.74
CA GLN A 17 34.88 -0.15 26.96
C GLN A 17 33.77 -0.34 28.01
N GLU A 18 32.92 0.67 28.22
CA GLU A 18 31.79 0.60 29.17
C GLU A 18 30.80 -0.53 28.84
N ILE A 19 30.48 -0.72 27.54
CA ILE A 19 29.62 -1.84 27.11
C ILE A 19 30.26 -3.18 27.39
N LYS A 20 31.57 -3.31 27.12
CA LYS A 20 32.30 -4.56 27.37
C LYS A 20 32.29 -4.90 28.87
N GLU A 21 32.53 -3.92 29.72
CA GLU A 21 32.50 -4.07 31.18
C GLU A 21 31.11 -4.46 31.69
N ARG A 22 30.03 -3.85 31.16
CA ARG A 22 28.64 -4.27 31.46
C ARG A 22 28.34 -5.69 31.03
N THR A 23 28.79 -6.11 29.85
CA THR A 23 28.58 -7.49 29.39
C THR A 23 29.39 -8.53 30.15
N THR A 24 30.58 -8.18 30.66
CA THR A 24 31.39 -9.09 31.48
C THR A 24 30.99 -9.09 32.95
N GLY A 25 30.40 -8.00 33.46
CA GLY A 25 29.92 -7.90 34.85
C GLY A 25 28.64 -8.69 35.12
N ASP A 26 27.82 -8.96 34.11
CA ASP A 26 26.52 -9.63 34.27
C ASP A 26 26.58 -11.18 34.29
N HIS A 27 27.79 -11.78 34.30
CA HIS A 27 27.97 -13.24 34.25
C HIS A 27 28.73 -13.85 35.44
N SER A 28 28.83 -13.15 36.58
CA SER A 28 29.37 -13.74 37.80
C SER A 28 28.48 -13.50 39.03
N SER A 29 27.93 -14.62 39.53
CA SER A 29 27.32 -14.90 40.85
C SER A 29 25.81 -14.63 41.04
N SER A 30 25.02 -15.72 40.97
CA SER A 30 24.24 -16.19 42.14
C SER A 30 23.69 -17.60 41.92
N THR A 31 24.41 -18.57 42.49
CA THR A 31 23.85 -19.86 42.91
C THR A 31 23.58 -19.73 44.41
N HIS A 32 22.32 -19.84 44.86
CA HIS A 32 21.88 -20.65 46.01
C HIS A 32 20.36 -20.53 46.26
N GLN A 33 19.69 -21.67 46.03
CA GLN A 33 18.57 -22.35 46.71
C GLN A 33 17.49 -21.64 47.58
N PRO A 34 16.30 -22.29 47.74
CA PRO A 34 15.01 -21.65 47.98
C PRO A 34 14.61 -21.54 49.45
N SER A 35 13.79 -20.54 49.77
CA SER A 35 12.94 -20.53 50.95
C SER A 35 11.57 -19.94 50.63
N SER A 36 10.57 -20.60 51.22
CA SER A 36 9.14 -20.48 51.01
C SER A 36 8.50 -19.27 51.70
N SER A 37 7.62 -18.56 50.99
CA SER A 37 6.42 -17.93 51.58
C SER A 37 5.38 -17.51 50.51
N SER A 38 4.33 -18.33 50.42
CA SER A 38 2.90 -17.99 50.26
C SER A 38 2.41 -16.86 49.32
N ALA A 39 1.89 -17.31 48.17
CA ALA A 39 0.60 -16.99 47.51
C ALA A 39 0.38 -15.66 46.72
N PRO A 40 -0.53 -15.64 45.70
CA PRO A 40 -1.13 -16.73 44.94
C PRO A 40 -0.73 -16.73 43.44
N SER A 41 -0.72 -17.94 42.90
CA SER A 41 -0.42 -18.35 41.54
C SER A 41 -1.45 -17.86 40.51
N SER A 42 -0.97 -17.19 39.47
CA SER A 42 -1.64 -17.22 38.15
C SER A 42 -1.20 -18.49 37.40
N PRO A 43 -2.10 -19.19 36.69
CA PRO A 43 -1.74 -20.43 36.00
C PRO A 43 -0.70 -20.18 34.89
N PRO A 44 0.18 -21.14 34.61
CA PRO A 44 1.18 -21.01 33.55
C PRO A 44 0.45 -20.90 32.21
N ARG A 45 0.53 -19.73 31.56
CA ARG A 45 0.02 -19.56 30.21
C ARG A 45 0.73 -20.58 29.30
N PRO A 46 0.00 -21.30 28.44
CA PRO A 46 0.63 -22.17 27.46
C PRO A 46 1.60 -21.32 26.64
N ARG A 47 2.79 -21.86 26.34
CA ARG A 47 3.80 -21.23 25.48
C ARG A 47 3.21 -21.11 24.07
N THR A 48 2.37 -20.12 23.85
CA THR A 48 1.95 -19.72 22.51
C THR A 48 3.22 -19.25 21.81
N ARG A 49 3.55 -19.89 20.69
CA ARG A 49 4.60 -19.39 19.81
C ARG A 49 4.14 -18.01 19.34
N GLN A 50 4.61 -16.97 20.01
CA GLN A 50 4.26 -15.59 19.66
C GLN A 50 4.75 -15.33 18.24
N SER A 51 3.85 -14.96 17.34
CA SER A 51 4.19 -14.66 15.96
C SER A 51 5.12 -13.44 15.91
N PRO A 52 6.18 -13.44 15.09
CA PRO A 52 7.05 -12.27 14.93
C PRO A 52 6.28 -10.99 14.58
N ILE A 53 5.22 -11.13 13.77
CA ILE A 53 4.33 -10.03 13.37
C ILE A 53 3.57 -9.46 14.57
N ASP A 54 3.15 -10.29 15.52
CA ASP A 54 2.43 -9.84 16.70
C ASP A 54 3.37 -9.13 17.69
N ILE A 55 4.62 -9.60 17.82
CA ILE A 55 5.65 -8.93 18.62
C ILE A 55 5.98 -7.55 18.03
N TYR A 56 6.05 -7.45 16.70
CA TYR A 56 6.25 -6.17 16.01
C TYR A 56 5.06 -5.23 16.19
N ALA A 57 3.82 -5.74 16.12
CA ALA A 57 2.61 -4.96 16.39
C ALA A 57 2.60 -4.39 17.81
N GLU A 58 2.99 -5.20 18.80
CA GLU A 58 3.12 -4.77 20.20
C GLU A 58 4.19 -3.69 20.40
N ALA A 59 5.28 -3.73 19.61
CA ALA A 59 6.31 -2.70 19.60
C ALA A 59 5.76 -1.35 19.10
N VAL A 60 4.99 -1.36 18.01
CA VAL A 60 4.34 -0.17 17.44
C VAL A 60 3.36 0.46 18.43
N GLU A 61 2.59 -0.35 19.17
CA GLU A 61 1.68 0.17 20.21
C GLU A 61 2.44 0.88 21.34
N ARG A 62 3.57 0.34 21.79
CA ARG A 62 4.38 0.96 22.85
C ARG A 62 5.05 2.25 22.37
N GLU A 63 5.49 2.28 21.11
CA GLU A 63 6.01 3.49 20.47
C GLU A 63 4.95 4.60 20.44
N GLN A 64 3.71 4.28 20.06
CA GLN A 64 2.59 5.24 20.08
C GLN A 64 2.26 5.75 21.49
N ARG A 65 2.50 4.93 22.52
CA ARG A 65 2.34 5.32 23.93
C ARG A 65 3.53 6.10 24.49
N GLY A 66 4.61 6.27 23.72
CA GLY A 66 5.84 6.95 24.13
C GLY A 66 6.80 6.10 24.97
N GLU A 67 6.54 4.80 25.11
CA GLU A 67 7.39 3.85 25.85
C GLU A 67 8.51 3.30 24.95
N LEU A 68 9.43 4.19 24.55
CA LEU A 68 10.46 3.89 23.54
C LEU A 68 11.41 2.77 23.94
N ASP A 69 11.83 2.69 25.21
CA ASP A 69 12.78 1.69 25.68
C ASP A 69 12.24 0.26 25.52
N GLN A 70 10.99 0.05 25.91
CA GLN A 70 10.32 -1.25 25.78
C GLN A 70 10.00 -1.59 24.32
N ALA A 71 9.66 -0.58 23.50
CA ALA A 71 9.42 -0.75 22.07
C ALA A 71 10.68 -1.25 21.34
N LEU A 72 11.86 -0.71 21.67
CA LEU A 72 13.12 -1.11 21.05
C LEU A 72 13.48 -2.58 21.31
N ASP A 73 13.24 -3.08 22.51
CA ASP A 73 13.51 -4.50 22.83
C ASP A 73 12.58 -5.44 22.07
N LEU A 74 11.32 -5.04 21.87
CA LEU A 74 10.35 -5.78 21.07
C LEU A 74 10.70 -5.75 19.58
N TYR A 75 11.12 -4.61 19.05
CA TYR A 75 11.61 -4.50 17.67
C TYR A 75 12.81 -5.43 17.44
N ARG A 76 13.82 -5.38 18.32
CA ARG A 76 14.99 -6.26 18.23
C ARG A 76 14.58 -7.73 18.27
N ARG A 77 13.64 -8.10 19.15
CA ARG A 77 13.14 -9.47 19.25
C ARG A 77 12.39 -9.90 18.00
N ALA A 78 11.57 -9.02 17.41
CA ALA A 78 10.83 -9.28 16.18
C ALA A 78 11.78 -9.52 15.00
N PHE A 79 12.76 -8.64 14.80
CA PHE A 79 13.75 -8.75 13.71
C PHE A 79 14.71 -9.94 13.85
N ARG A 80 14.98 -10.39 15.09
CA ARG A 80 15.74 -11.64 15.32
C ARG A 80 14.96 -12.87 14.87
N LEU A 81 13.64 -12.84 14.93
CA LEU A 81 12.79 -13.97 14.54
C LEU A 81 12.49 -13.95 13.04
N ASP A 82 12.25 -12.78 12.45
CA ASP A 82 12.07 -12.60 11.01
C ASP A 82 12.69 -11.27 10.56
N PRO A 83 13.72 -11.29 9.69
CA PRO A 83 14.33 -10.09 9.13
C PRO A 83 13.38 -9.18 8.32
N ASN A 84 12.26 -9.71 7.80
CA ASN A 84 11.29 -8.97 6.97
C ASN A 84 9.94 -8.74 7.69
N VAL A 85 9.95 -8.75 9.02
CA VAL A 85 8.73 -8.62 9.85
C VAL A 85 7.99 -7.30 9.64
N ASP A 86 8.71 -6.23 9.29
CA ASP A 86 8.18 -4.91 8.96
C ASP A 86 7.28 -4.93 7.71
N ARG A 87 7.73 -5.58 6.64
CA ARG A 87 6.95 -5.76 5.40
C ARG A 87 5.74 -6.64 5.64
N ALA A 88 5.91 -7.72 6.40
CA ALA A 88 4.80 -8.62 6.75
C ALA A 88 3.72 -7.89 7.56
N TYR A 89 4.11 -7.02 8.50
CA TYR A 89 3.20 -6.18 9.26
C TYR A 89 2.47 -5.16 8.38
N GLN A 90 3.17 -4.49 7.47
CA GLN A 90 2.55 -3.54 6.52
C GLN A 90 1.53 -4.23 5.61
N HIS A 91 1.88 -5.41 5.06
CA HIS A 91 0.96 -6.19 4.24
C HIS A 91 -0.28 -6.62 5.02
N ARG A 92 -0.12 -7.05 6.28
CA ARG A 92 -1.25 -7.41 7.16
C ARG A 92 -2.17 -6.22 7.41
N ASN A 93 -1.60 -5.05 7.73
CA ASN A 93 -2.39 -3.84 8.00
C ASN A 93 -3.12 -3.34 6.74
N ALA A 94 -2.46 -3.36 5.57
CA ALA A 94 -3.09 -3.01 4.31
C ALA A 94 -4.25 -3.94 3.96
N PHE A 95 -4.08 -5.26 4.14
CA PHE A 95 -5.14 -6.23 3.90
C PHE A 95 -6.29 -6.09 4.91
N GLN A 96 -5.98 -5.83 6.18
CA GLN A 96 -6.99 -5.67 7.22
C GLN A 96 -7.86 -4.41 6.99
N ALA A 97 -7.25 -3.30 6.53
CA ALA A 97 -7.96 -2.08 6.16
C ALA A 97 -8.98 -2.29 5.03
N LEU A 98 -8.77 -3.28 4.15
CA LEU A 98 -9.72 -3.63 3.08
C LEU A 98 -10.87 -4.53 3.57
N THR A 99 -10.67 -5.25 4.68
CA THR A 99 -11.61 -6.30 5.14
C THR A 99 -12.53 -5.91 6.31
N LEU A 100 -12.22 -4.86 7.08
CA LEU A 100 -12.98 -4.47 8.27
C LEU A 100 -13.53 -3.04 8.18
N ALA A 101 -14.63 -2.88 7.46
CA ALA A 101 -15.57 -1.78 7.70
C ALA A 101 -16.91 -2.35 8.20
N PRO A 102 -17.07 -2.58 9.52
CA PRO A 102 -18.40 -2.74 10.09
C PRO A 102 -19.02 -1.35 10.29
N VAL A 103 -20.08 -1.07 9.53
CA VAL A 103 -21.00 0.05 9.79
C VAL A 103 -21.70 -0.23 11.12
N ASN A 104 -21.52 0.64 12.11
CA ASN A 104 -22.29 0.62 13.35
C ASN A 104 -23.01 1.97 13.50
N PRO A 105 -24.36 2.02 13.48
CA PRO A 105 -25.10 3.25 13.73
C PRO A 105 -25.47 3.33 15.22
N SER A 106 -25.06 4.39 15.92
CA SER A 106 -25.68 4.75 17.22
C SER A 106 -25.47 6.23 17.56
N PRO A 107 -26.41 6.90 18.24
CA PRO A 107 -26.74 8.31 17.98
C PRO A 107 -26.25 9.31 19.04
N SER A 108 -26.13 10.56 18.59
CA SER A 108 -26.28 11.83 19.35
C SER A 108 -25.30 12.17 20.50
N GLN A 109 -24.37 13.11 20.22
CA GLN A 109 -24.03 14.24 21.10
C GLN A 109 -23.68 15.49 20.26
N PRO A 110 -24.12 16.71 20.64
CA PRO A 110 -23.83 17.94 19.91
C PRO A 110 -22.41 18.49 20.21
N PRO A 111 -21.81 19.25 19.28
CA PRO A 111 -20.39 19.63 19.32
C PRO A 111 -20.10 20.89 20.15
N LYS A 112 -18.92 20.89 20.79
CA LYS A 112 -18.27 22.07 21.38
C LYS A 112 -17.27 22.65 20.34
N PRO A 113 -17.36 23.93 19.93
CA PRO A 113 -16.60 24.44 18.79
C PRO A 113 -15.27 25.08 19.22
N GLU A 114 -14.16 24.66 18.60
CA GLU A 114 -12.94 25.47 18.41
C GLU A 114 -12.25 25.09 17.07
N PRO A 115 -11.50 26.01 16.42
CA PRO A 115 -11.65 26.25 14.99
C PRO A 115 -10.55 25.63 14.09
N ILE A 116 -10.84 25.73 12.79
CA ILE A 116 -10.03 25.45 11.59
C ILE A 116 -10.20 24.02 11.06
N HIS A 117 -11.29 23.77 10.31
CA HIS A 117 -11.31 22.72 9.32
C HIS A 117 -11.94 23.20 8.01
N VAL A 118 -11.15 23.05 6.95
CA VAL A 118 -11.50 23.22 5.55
C VAL A 118 -12.83 22.48 5.28
N ALA A 119 -13.79 23.19 4.70
CA ALA A 119 -15.12 22.67 4.44
C ALA A 119 -15.09 21.45 3.51
N ALA A 120 -15.07 20.24 4.09
CA ALA A 120 -15.46 19.00 3.42
C ALA A 120 -17.00 18.93 3.37
N THR A 121 -17.62 19.84 2.61
CA THR A 121 -19.06 19.79 2.38
C THR A 121 -19.34 18.85 1.22
N SER A 122 -19.56 17.57 1.52
CA SER A 122 -20.58 16.73 0.86
C SER A 122 -20.64 15.35 1.51
N THR A 123 -21.58 15.18 2.43
CA THR A 123 -22.13 13.90 2.88
C THR A 123 -23.06 13.29 1.82
N HIS A 124 -22.71 13.41 0.54
CA HIS A 124 -23.48 12.77 -0.53
C HIS A 124 -22.97 11.35 -0.74
N SER A 125 -23.88 10.38 -0.79
CA SER A 125 -23.55 9.03 -1.24
C SER A 125 -22.87 9.10 -2.61
N ILE A 126 -21.86 8.27 -2.86
CA ILE A 126 -21.18 8.17 -4.17
C ILE A 126 -22.20 8.05 -5.31
N ARG A 127 -23.31 7.33 -5.08
CA ARG A 127 -24.40 7.19 -6.05
C ARG A 127 -25.04 8.54 -6.43
N THR A 128 -25.22 9.43 -5.46
CA THR A 128 -25.76 10.78 -5.68
C THR A 128 -24.80 11.65 -6.48
N LEU A 129 -23.49 11.53 -6.24
CA LEU A 129 -22.47 12.21 -7.04
C LEU A 129 -22.44 11.68 -8.48
N ILE A 130 -22.56 10.36 -8.65
CA ILE A 130 -22.62 9.74 -9.97
C ILE A 130 -23.86 10.23 -10.75
N SER A 131 -25.02 10.32 -10.10
CA SER A 131 -26.25 10.81 -10.74
C SER A 131 -26.19 12.30 -11.12
N ALA A 132 -25.26 13.07 -10.53
CA ALA A 132 -25.06 14.46 -10.88
C ALA A 132 -24.16 14.65 -12.12
N PHE A 133 -23.51 13.58 -12.61
CA PHE A 133 -22.74 13.67 -13.85
C PHE A 133 -23.66 13.69 -15.07
N PRO A 134 -23.33 14.54 -16.07
CA PRO A 134 -24.06 14.52 -17.34
C PRO A 134 -23.92 13.15 -17.99
N PRO A 135 -24.97 12.66 -18.67
CA PRO A 135 -24.91 11.40 -19.40
C PRO A 135 -23.83 11.46 -20.49
N ALA A 136 -23.27 10.30 -20.83
CA ALA A 136 -22.17 10.22 -21.79
C ALA A 136 -22.49 10.85 -23.17
N SER A 137 -23.78 10.86 -23.55
CA SER A 137 -24.28 11.48 -24.78
C SER A 137 -24.16 13.01 -24.81
N GLU A 138 -24.09 13.67 -23.66
CA GLU A 138 -23.95 15.13 -23.55
C GLU A 138 -22.49 15.58 -23.48
N LEU A 139 -21.55 14.66 -23.33
CA LEU A 139 -20.13 14.97 -23.29
C LEU A 139 -19.66 15.30 -24.70
N ALA A 140 -19.24 16.54 -24.93
CA ALA A 140 -18.64 17.00 -26.18
C ALA A 140 -17.18 17.43 -25.98
N PHE A 141 -16.40 17.50 -27.06
CA PHE A 141 -15.14 18.23 -27.03
C PHE A 141 -15.48 19.73 -27.17
N SER A 142 -15.18 20.50 -26.14
CA SER A 142 -15.34 21.96 -26.14
C SER A 142 -13.98 22.63 -26.29
N PRO A 143 -13.90 23.80 -26.96
CA PRO A 143 -12.67 24.55 -27.00
C PRO A 143 -12.41 25.22 -25.64
N GLU A 144 -11.14 25.52 -25.35
CA GLU A 144 -10.79 26.38 -24.22
C GLU A 144 -11.12 27.85 -24.51
N ASP A 145 -10.95 28.27 -25.78
CA ASP A 145 -11.30 29.59 -26.31
C ASP A 145 -12.51 29.47 -27.23
N GLU A 146 -13.62 30.14 -26.89
CA GLU A 146 -14.88 30.10 -27.65
C GLU A 146 -14.74 30.55 -29.11
N HIS A 147 -13.70 31.33 -29.43
CA HIS A 147 -13.44 31.81 -30.80
C HIS A 147 -12.74 30.77 -31.68
N GLN A 148 -12.26 29.65 -31.11
CA GLN A 148 -11.49 28.64 -31.83
C GLN A 148 -12.32 27.40 -32.17
N PRO A 149 -12.11 26.80 -33.36
CA PRO A 149 -12.82 25.59 -33.74
C PRO A 149 -12.26 24.34 -33.03
N VAL A 150 -13.15 23.39 -32.73
CA VAL A 150 -12.77 22.07 -32.21
C VAL A 150 -12.76 21.05 -33.34
N LEU A 151 -11.60 20.86 -33.98
CA LEU A 151 -11.48 19.96 -35.13
C LEU A 151 -11.74 18.49 -34.77
N ILE A 152 -11.31 18.07 -33.58
CA ILE A 152 -11.50 16.69 -33.09
C ILE A 152 -12.99 16.34 -32.88
N ALA A 153 -13.85 17.34 -32.62
CA ALA A 153 -15.29 17.14 -32.46
C ALA A 153 -16.00 16.76 -33.76
N ARG A 154 -15.38 17.00 -34.92
CA ARG A 154 -15.94 16.65 -36.25
C ARG A 154 -15.71 15.19 -36.62
N VAL A 155 -14.87 14.49 -35.88
CA VAL A 155 -14.49 13.10 -36.15
C VAL A 155 -15.48 12.17 -35.44
N PRO A 156 -16.10 11.20 -36.15
CA PRO A 156 -16.93 10.17 -35.52
C PRO A 156 -16.14 9.35 -34.50
N ASP A 157 -16.85 8.83 -33.50
CA ASP A 157 -16.24 8.12 -32.37
C ASP A 157 -15.51 6.84 -32.81
N GLU A 158 -15.99 6.16 -33.85
CA GLU A 158 -15.35 4.96 -34.40
C GLU A 158 -13.96 5.28 -34.96
N LEU A 159 -13.80 6.43 -35.60
CA LEU A 159 -12.51 6.86 -36.15
C LEU A 159 -11.57 7.32 -35.03
N LEU A 160 -12.09 7.97 -33.99
CA LEU A 160 -11.30 8.30 -32.82
C LEU A 160 -10.80 7.04 -32.11
N LEU A 161 -11.67 6.05 -31.88
CA LEU A 161 -11.29 4.76 -31.30
C LEU A 161 -10.27 4.03 -32.16
N HIS A 162 -10.42 4.07 -33.49
CA HIS A 162 -9.45 3.48 -34.40
C HIS A 162 -8.06 4.14 -34.30
N VAL A 163 -8.00 5.48 -34.24
CA VAL A 163 -6.74 6.20 -34.04
C VAL A 163 -6.14 5.87 -32.66
N LEU A 164 -6.96 5.81 -31.61
CA LEU A 164 -6.50 5.48 -30.26
C LEU A 164 -5.90 4.06 -30.18
N LYS A 165 -6.40 3.09 -30.95
CA LYS A 165 -5.83 1.74 -31.04
C LYS A 165 -4.41 1.71 -31.60
N MET A 166 -3.98 2.75 -32.32
CA MET A 166 -2.62 2.85 -32.86
C MET A 166 -1.61 3.45 -31.87
N LEU A 167 -2.08 3.96 -30.72
CA LEU A 167 -1.23 4.62 -29.73
C LEU A 167 -0.77 3.64 -28.64
N ASP A 168 0.33 3.99 -27.97
CA ASP A 168 0.78 3.30 -26.77
C ASP A 168 -0.08 3.66 -25.55
N VAL A 169 -0.12 2.76 -24.56
CA VAL A 169 -0.91 2.92 -23.33
C VAL A 169 -0.65 4.27 -22.63
N PRO A 170 0.60 4.73 -22.41
CA PRO A 170 0.85 6.05 -21.85
C PRO A 170 0.24 7.21 -22.64
N SER A 171 0.20 7.13 -23.97
CA SER A 171 -0.42 8.17 -24.80
C SER A 171 -1.94 8.16 -24.70
N ILE A 172 -2.54 6.97 -24.62
CA ILE A 172 -3.99 6.81 -24.36
C ILE A 172 -4.35 7.43 -23.01
N GLU A 173 -3.59 7.15 -21.95
CA GLU A 173 -3.82 7.74 -20.63
C GLU A 173 -3.64 9.26 -20.61
N ARG A 174 -2.62 9.79 -21.30
CA ARG A 174 -2.44 11.24 -21.42
C ARG A 174 -3.62 11.89 -22.13
N PHE A 175 -4.11 11.26 -23.20
CA PHE A 175 -5.30 11.74 -23.90
C PHE A 175 -6.54 11.69 -22.99
N ALA A 176 -6.69 10.65 -22.17
CA ALA A 176 -7.81 10.50 -21.23
C ALA A 176 -7.94 11.67 -20.24
N LEU A 177 -6.84 12.37 -19.95
CA LEU A 177 -6.80 13.50 -19.01
C LEU A 177 -7.25 14.83 -19.63
N VAL A 178 -7.40 14.92 -20.96
CA VAL A 178 -7.70 16.19 -21.65
C VAL A 178 -9.09 16.72 -21.29
N CYS A 179 -10.11 15.85 -21.31
CA CYS A 179 -11.47 16.22 -20.95
C CYS A 179 -12.31 14.99 -20.56
N ARG A 180 -13.50 15.21 -20.00
CA ARG A 180 -14.42 14.12 -19.63
C ARG A 180 -14.80 13.23 -20.82
N ARG A 181 -15.00 13.80 -22.01
CA ARG A 181 -15.29 13.03 -23.23
C ARG A 181 -14.12 12.11 -23.61
N ALA A 182 -12.89 12.62 -23.58
CA ALA A 182 -11.69 11.83 -23.83
C ALA A 182 -11.56 10.68 -22.81
N ARG A 183 -11.87 10.94 -21.53
CA ARG A 183 -11.90 9.88 -20.52
C ARG A 183 -12.91 8.79 -20.83
N VAL A 184 -14.12 9.15 -21.27
CA VAL A 184 -15.15 8.16 -21.63
C VAL A 184 -14.72 7.31 -22.83
N LEU A 185 -14.18 7.94 -23.89
CA LEU A 185 -13.69 7.22 -25.07
C LEU A 185 -12.55 6.26 -24.75
N THR A 186 -11.62 6.66 -23.88
CA THR A 186 -10.45 5.84 -23.52
C THR A 186 -10.76 4.71 -22.53
N VAL A 187 -11.97 4.66 -21.96
CA VAL A 187 -12.43 3.57 -21.11
C VAL A 187 -13.13 2.47 -21.92
N ASP A 188 -13.41 2.71 -23.21
CA ASP A 188 -14.08 1.75 -24.09
C ASP A 188 -13.39 0.37 -24.09
N PRO A 189 -14.10 -0.73 -23.83
CA PRO A 189 -13.49 -2.05 -23.68
C PRO A 189 -12.85 -2.57 -24.97
N ASP A 190 -13.35 -2.18 -26.14
CA ASP A 190 -12.80 -2.63 -27.43
C ASP A 190 -11.45 -1.99 -27.72
N LEU A 191 -11.15 -0.82 -27.12
CA LEU A 191 -9.82 -0.22 -27.14
C LEU A 191 -8.78 -1.09 -26.40
N TRP A 192 -9.18 -1.69 -25.27
CA TRP A 192 -8.27 -2.46 -24.41
C TRP A 192 -8.17 -3.94 -24.77
N ARG A 193 -9.14 -4.45 -25.54
CA ARG A 193 -9.19 -5.86 -25.95
C ARG A 193 -7.92 -6.33 -26.65
N ASP A 194 -7.39 -5.51 -27.56
CA ASP A 194 -6.19 -5.86 -28.32
C ASP A 194 -4.96 -5.91 -27.40
N PHE A 195 -4.84 -4.95 -26.48
CA PHE A 195 -3.77 -4.97 -25.46
C PHE A 195 -3.84 -6.20 -24.57
N VAL A 196 -5.03 -6.57 -24.09
CA VAL A 196 -5.23 -7.76 -23.26
C VAL A 196 -4.86 -9.03 -24.03
N THR A 197 -5.40 -9.21 -25.24
CA THR A 197 -5.22 -10.44 -26.02
C THR A 197 -3.78 -10.63 -26.51
N LEU A 198 -3.05 -9.55 -26.76
CA LEU A 198 -1.64 -9.61 -27.14
C LEU A 198 -0.71 -9.76 -25.93
N THR A 199 -1.09 -9.24 -24.75
CA THR A 199 -0.23 -9.25 -23.56
C THR A 199 -0.39 -10.54 -22.77
N TYR A 200 -1.61 -10.99 -22.51
CA TYR A 200 -1.88 -12.14 -21.65
C TYR A 200 -1.95 -13.45 -22.45
N ILE A 201 -0.81 -13.77 -23.05
CA ILE A 201 -0.51 -15.08 -23.65
C ILE A 201 0.58 -15.79 -22.83
N PRO A 202 0.73 -17.12 -22.89
CA PRO A 202 1.83 -17.80 -22.22
C PRO A 202 3.19 -17.18 -22.59
N PRO A 203 4.11 -16.95 -21.63
CA PRO A 203 4.08 -17.38 -20.22
C PRO A 203 3.43 -16.39 -19.23
N GLN A 204 2.80 -15.30 -19.70
CA GLN A 204 2.18 -14.31 -18.80
C GLN A 204 0.99 -14.89 -18.02
N ILE A 205 0.28 -15.84 -18.63
CA ILE A 205 -0.78 -16.63 -17.99
C ILE A 205 -0.48 -18.14 -18.14
N PRO A 206 -0.96 -19.00 -17.21
CA PRO A 206 -0.80 -20.44 -17.32
C PRO A 206 -1.53 -20.99 -18.55
N THR A 207 -0.91 -21.93 -19.28
CA THR A 207 -1.52 -22.59 -20.46
C THR A 207 -2.80 -23.36 -20.13
N THR A 208 -3.00 -23.74 -18.87
CA THR A 208 -4.18 -24.49 -18.40
C THR A 208 -5.43 -23.63 -18.24
N VAL A 209 -5.28 -22.31 -18.11
CA VAL A 209 -6.37 -21.38 -17.82
C VAL A 209 -6.59 -20.49 -19.04
N PRO A 210 -7.78 -20.52 -19.68
CA PRO A 210 -8.05 -19.66 -20.82
C PRO A 210 -8.18 -18.20 -20.40
N LEU A 211 -7.79 -17.28 -21.28
CA LEU A 211 -7.91 -15.83 -21.06
C LEU A 211 -9.33 -15.39 -20.67
N SER A 212 -10.35 -16.08 -21.17
CA SER A 212 -11.76 -15.81 -20.85
C SER A 212 -12.09 -15.87 -19.36
N GLU A 213 -11.42 -16.76 -18.60
CA GLU A 213 -11.65 -16.87 -17.16
C GLU A 213 -11.20 -15.59 -16.42
N PHE A 214 -10.07 -15.02 -16.85
CA PHE A 214 -9.61 -13.74 -16.34
C PHE A 214 -10.56 -12.61 -16.74
N ILE A 215 -11.02 -12.57 -17.99
CA ILE A 215 -12.00 -11.57 -18.44
C ILE A 215 -13.27 -11.61 -17.59
N THR A 216 -13.79 -12.81 -17.29
CA THR A 216 -14.98 -12.96 -16.44
C THR A 216 -14.73 -12.54 -14.99
N ARG A 217 -13.52 -12.79 -14.46
CA ARG A 217 -13.13 -12.40 -13.09
C ARG A 217 -13.05 -10.88 -12.90
N PHE A 218 -12.79 -10.16 -13.97
CA PHE A 218 -12.73 -8.70 -14.00
C PHE A 218 -14.02 -8.05 -14.55
N ASP A 219 -15.15 -8.77 -14.52
CA ASP A 219 -16.46 -8.26 -14.94
C ASP A 219 -16.45 -7.68 -16.37
N TYR A 220 -15.67 -8.26 -17.28
CA TYR A 220 -15.47 -7.78 -18.65
C TYR A 220 -14.83 -6.39 -18.78
N ASP A 221 -14.29 -5.82 -17.70
CA ASP A 221 -13.50 -4.59 -17.72
C ASP A 221 -12.07 -4.88 -18.21
N MET A 222 -11.91 -4.80 -19.54
CA MET A 222 -10.64 -5.06 -20.24
C MET A 222 -9.52 -4.11 -19.81
N ARG A 223 -9.86 -2.85 -19.51
CA ARG A 223 -8.91 -1.85 -19.06
C ARG A 223 -8.37 -2.22 -17.69
N ARG A 224 -9.26 -2.53 -16.76
CA ARG A 224 -8.89 -2.90 -15.39
C ARG A 224 -8.08 -4.19 -15.37
N LEU A 225 -8.51 -5.20 -16.14
CA LEU A 225 -7.75 -6.43 -16.36
C LEU A 225 -6.31 -6.11 -16.82
N TYR A 226 -6.14 -5.24 -17.82
CA TYR A 226 -4.82 -4.88 -18.35
C TYR A 226 -3.91 -4.14 -17.35
N ILE A 227 -4.50 -3.31 -16.49
CA ILE A 227 -3.74 -2.52 -15.53
C ILE A 227 -3.41 -3.34 -14.28
N GLU A 228 -4.37 -4.11 -13.76
CA GLU A 228 -4.26 -4.78 -12.46
C GLU A 228 -3.64 -6.17 -12.52
N LEU A 229 -3.79 -6.91 -13.63
CA LEU A 229 -3.26 -8.27 -13.72
C LEU A 229 -1.72 -8.24 -13.81
N PRO A 230 -1.00 -8.83 -12.83
CA PRO A 230 0.46 -8.80 -12.80
C PRO A 230 1.07 -9.40 -14.06
N ARG A 231 2.15 -8.78 -14.55
CA ARG A 231 2.86 -9.19 -15.76
C ARG A 231 4.37 -9.24 -15.54
N VAL A 232 5.00 -10.28 -16.09
CA VAL A 232 6.45 -10.43 -16.10
C VAL A 232 7.01 -9.54 -17.20
N ARG A 233 7.95 -8.65 -16.88
CA ARG A 233 8.58 -7.77 -17.89
C ARG A 233 9.66 -8.55 -18.63
N LEU A 234 9.47 -8.92 -19.89
CA LEU A 234 10.50 -9.68 -20.62
C LEU A 234 11.62 -8.80 -21.20
N ASP A 235 11.49 -7.49 -21.05
CA ASP A 235 12.35 -6.48 -21.68
C ASP A 235 13.59 -6.12 -20.84
N GLY A 236 13.87 -6.87 -19.76
CA GLY A 236 14.94 -6.60 -18.81
C GLY A 236 16.09 -7.60 -18.85
N VAL A 237 17.30 -7.15 -18.53
CA VAL A 237 18.43 -8.04 -18.20
C VAL A 237 18.22 -8.55 -16.78
N TYR A 238 17.73 -9.78 -16.65
CA TYR A 238 17.60 -10.44 -15.35
C TYR A 238 18.96 -10.97 -14.90
N ILE A 239 19.57 -10.35 -13.89
CA ILE A 239 20.76 -10.89 -13.22
C ILE A 239 20.27 -11.80 -12.09
N ALA A 240 20.18 -13.10 -12.36
CA ALA A 240 20.00 -14.10 -11.30
C ALA A 240 21.38 -14.53 -10.81
N VAL A 241 21.65 -14.39 -9.51
CA VAL A 241 22.82 -15.01 -8.88
C VAL A 241 22.45 -16.46 -8.59
N CYS A 242 23.03 -17.39 -9.35
CA CYS A 242 22.93 -18.81 -9.05
C CYS A 242 23.78 -19.11 -7.81
N HIS A 243 23.17 -19.71 -6.78
CA HIS A 243 23.84 -20.27 -5.61
C HIS A 243 24.14 -21.76 -5.81
#